data_AF-A0A4W5PWW7-F1
#
_entry.id   AF-A0A4W5PWW7-F1
#
_cell.length_a   1.000
_cell.length_b   1.000
_cell.length_c   1.000
_cell.angle_alpha   90.00
_cell.angle_beta   90.00
_cell.angle_gamma   90.00
#
_symmetry.space_group_name_H-M   'P 1'
#
loop_
_entity.id
_entity.type
_entity.pdbx_description
1 polymer ?
#
loop_
_entity_poly.entity_id
_entity_poly.type
_entity_poly.pdbx_seq_one_letter_code
_entity_poly.pdbx_strand_id
1 'polypeptide(L)'
;MAGTQACCCVCCLLQCPAIDYTRHTLDGAACLLNSNKYFPSRVSIKESSVGKLGSVCRRIYRIFSHAYFHHRQIFDKYENETFLCHRFTRFVMKYNLMSKDNLIVPIMEDETNPNEAEGENDA
;
A
#
# COMPACT_ATOMS: atom_id res chain seq x y z
N MET A 1 -12.06 -13.14 -18.11
CA MET A 1 -11.73 -11.70 -18.24
C MET A 1 -10.46 -11.43 -17.45
N ALA A 2 -9.32 -11.34 -18.12
CA ALA A 2 -8.02 -11.09 -17.50
C ALA A 2 -7.83 -9.59 -17.29
N GLY A 3 -7.79 -9.14 -16.03
CA GLY A 3 -7.61 -7.74 -15.67
C GLY A 3 -6.21 -7.25 -16.00
N THR A 4 -6.12 -6.31 -16.94
CA THR A 4 -4.86 -5.70 -17.39
C THR A 4 -4.35 -4.71 -16.34
N GLN A 5 -3.29 -5.08 -15.62
CA GLN A 5 -2.73 -4.27 -14.54
C GLN A 5 -1.58 -3.40 -15.06
N ALA A 6 -1.85 -2.12 -15.35
CA ALA A 6 -0.85 -1.18 -15.85
C ALA A 6 0.30 -0.93 -14.84
N CYS A 7 1.53 -1.02 -15.33
CA CYS A 7 2.78 -0.90 -14.59
C CYS A 7 3.40 0.51 -14.74
N CYS A 8 3.89 1.09 -13.64
CA CYS A 8 4.64 2.36 -13.63
C CYS A 8 6.17 2.15 -13.71
N CYS A 9 6.65 1.41 -14.72
CA CYS A 9 8.07 1.41 -15.06
C CYS A 9 8.27 2.35 -16.26
N VAL A 10 9.09 3.39 -16.09
CA VAL A 10 9.30 4.52 -17.01
C VAL A 10 9.76 4.12 -18.44
N CYS A 11 10.02 2.83 -18.73
CA CYS A 11 10.40 2.35 -20.07
C CYS A 11 9.51 1.26 -20.69
N CYS A 12 8.42 0.80 -20.09
CA CYS A 12 7.70 -0.35 -20.67
C CYS A 12 6.18 -0.17 -20.77
N LEU A 13 5.73 0.11 -21.99
CA LEU A 13 4.35 -0.01 -22.48
C LEU A 13 3.89 -1.49 -22.63
N LEU A 14 4.50 -2.43 -21.91
CA LEU A 14 4.28 -3.87 -22.08
C LEU A 14 3.60 -4.49 -20.86
N GLN A 15 2.53 -5.24 -21.11
CA GLN A 15 1.86 -6.07 -20.12
C GLN A 15 2.88 -7.05 -19.51
N CYS A 16 3.18 -6.92 -18.23
CA CYS A 16 4.03 -7.86 -17.51
C CYS A 16 3.16 -8.86 -16.70
N PRO A 17 3.58 -10.12 -16.57
CA PRO A 17 2.93 -11.09 -15.68
C PRO A 17 2.80 -10.57 -14.24
N ALA A 18 1.81 -11.04 -13.48
CA ALA A 18 1.55 -10.58 -12.10
C ALA A 18 2.76 -10.76 -11.15
N ILE A 19 3.57 -11.81 -11.38
CA ILE A 19 4.80 -12.05 -10.62
C ILE A 19 5.88 -11.00 -10.91
N ASP A 20 6.08 -10.65 -12.18
CA ASP A 20 7.00 -9.58 -12.57
C ASP A 20 6.47 -8.23 -12.09
N TYR A 21 5.14 -8.05 -12.13
CA TYR A 21 4.48 -6.88 -11.56
C TYR A 21 4.80 -6.67 -10.08
N THR A 22 4.72 -7.75 -9.32
CA THR A 22 5.03 -7.76 -7.89
C THR A 22 6.49 -7.42 -7.66
N ARG A 23 7.42 -8.13 -8.35
CA ARG A 23 8.87 -7.92 -8.21
C ARG A 23 9.27 -6.48 -8.47
N HIS A 24 8.97 -5.93 -9.65
CA HIS A 24 9.41 -4.57 -9.97
C HIS A 24 8.72 -3.51 -9.11
N THR A 25 7.53 -3.80 -8.55
CA THR A 25 6.82 -2.87 -7.67
C THR A 25 7.50 -2.79 -6.32
N LEU A 26 7.93 -3.93 -5.77
CA LEU A 26 8.70 -4.00 -4.54
C LEU A 26 10.11 -3.43 -4.72
N ASP A 27 10.78 -3.73 -5.83
CA ASP A 27 12.09 -3.16 -6.14
C ASP A 27 12.02 -1.63 -6.30
N GLY A 28 10.99 -1.14 -6.99
CA GLY A 28 10.73 0.30 -7.12
C GLY A 28 10.47 0.97 -5.77
N ALA A 29 9.73 0.31 -4.88
CA ALA A 29 9.49 0.80 -3.52
C ALA A 29 10.80 0.85 -2.71
N ALA A 30 11.60 -0.22 -2.74
CA ALA A 30 12.87 -0.29 -2.05
C ALA A 30 13.86 0.77 -2.55
N CYS A 31 13.95 0.96 -3.87
CA CYS A 31 14.79 1.99 -4.48
C CYS A 31 14.36 3.40 -4.03
N LEU A 32 13.05 3.68 -4.04
CA LEU A 32 12.52 4.97 -3.63
C LEU A 32 12.80 5.27 -2.15
N LEU A 33 12.49 4.32 -1.26
CA LEU A 33 12.63 4.47 0.19
C LEU A 33 14.10 4.58 0.63
N ASN A 34 15.01 3.93 -0.10
CA ASN A 34 16.44 4.01 0.19
C ASN A 34 17.15 5.20 -0.47
N SER A 35 16.46 5.96 -1.33
CA SER A 35 17.08 7.08 -2.03
C SER A 35 17.29 8.28 -1.11
N ASN A 36 18.55 8.64 -0.86
CA ASN A 36 18.92 9.84 -0.11
C ASN A 36 18.47 11.15 -0.79
N LYS A 37 18.09 11.11 -2.08
CA LYS A 37 17.51 12.24 -2.80
C LYS A 37 16.12 12.62 -2.28
N TYR A 38 15.31 11.61 -1.95
CA TYR A 38 13.92 11.80 -1.51
C TYR A 38 13.76 11.62 0.00
N PHE A 39 14.60 10.78 0.61
CA PHE A 39 14.63 10.49 2.04
C PHE A 39 16.06 10.68 2.58
N PRO A 40 16.54 11.93 2.71
CA PRO A 40 17.89 12.22 3.20
C PRO A 40 18.09 11.91 4.70
N SER A 41 17.01 11.86 5.48
CA SER A 41 17.00 11.44 6.88
C SER A 41 15.93 10.38 7.10
N ARG A 42 16.21 9.43 8.01
CA ARG A 42 15.25 8.40 8.46
C ARG A 42 14.42 8.86 9.66
N VAL A 43 14.76 10.00 10.24
CA VAL A 43 14.13 10.55 11.45
C VAL A 43 13.18 11.70 11.10
N SER A 44 13.48 12.46 10.05
CA SER A 44 12.63 13.55 9.56
C SER A 44 12.29 13.34 8.09
N ILE A 45 11.00 13.19 7.80
CA ILE A 45 10.49 12.97 6.45
C ILE A 45 9.87 14.29 5.96
N LYS A 46 10.34 14.79 4.82
CA LYS A 46 9.73 15.96 4.17
C LYS A 46 8.34 15.60 3.66
N GLU A 47 7.40 16.51 3.84
CA GLU A 47 6.01 16.35 3.38
C GLU A 47 5.89 16.11 1.87
N SER A 48 6.77 16.75 1.06
CA SER A 48 6.91 16.49 -0.38
C SER A 48 7.31 15.05 -0.75
N SER A 49 7.82 14.28 0.21
CA SER A 49 8.19 12.87 0.03
C SER A 49 7.08 11.93 0.50
N VAL A 50 6.21 12.36 1.42
CA VAL A 50 5.02 11.61 1.85
C VAL A 50 4.07 11.37 0.67
N GLY A 51 3.89 12.36 -0.21
CA GLY A 51 3.08 12.18 -1.43
C GLY A 51 3.57 11.05 -2.35
N LYS A 52 4.87 10.71 -2.32
CA LYS A 52 5.42 9.59 -3.09
C LYS A 52 5.08 8.23 -2.48
N LEU A 53 4.89 8.17 -1.16
CA LEU A 53 4.49 6.95 -0.44
C LEU A 53 3.10 6.48 -0.86
N GLY A 54 2.14 7.40 -1.05
CA GLY A 54 0.78 7.05 -1.46
C GLY A 54 0.75 6.26 -2.78
N SER A 55 1.59 6.63 -3.75
CA SER A 55 1.71 5.89 -5.02
C SER A 55 2.23 4.46 -4.82
N VAL A 56 3.26 4.29 -3.97
CA VAL A 56 3.79 2.97 -3.62
C VAL A 56 2.74 2.13 -2.89
N CYS A 57 2.09 2.69 -1.88
CA CYS A 57 1.06 2.02 -1.10
C CYS A 57 -0.09 1.52 -1.99
N ARG A 58 -0.53 2.35 -2.94
CA ARG A 58 -1.55 1.98 -3.93
C ARG A 58 -1.13 0.82 -4.82
N ARG A 59 0.12 0.80 -5.27
CA ARG A 59 0.64 -0.31 -6.09
C ARG A 59 0.76 -1.61 -5.29
N ILE A 60 1.18 -1.54 -4.03
CA ILE A 60 1.23 -2.69 -3.11
C ILE A 60 -0.19 -3.22 -2.84
N TYR A 61 -1.16 -2.35 -2.61
CA TYR A 61 -2.55 -2.77 -2.37
C TYR A 61 -3.18 -3.50 -3.56
N ARG A 62 -2.78 -3.16 -4.79
CA ARG A 62 -3.20 -3.91 -5.99
C ARG A 62 -2.68 -5.36 -5.98
N ILE A 63 -1.51 -5.61 -5.39
CA ILE A 63 -0.97 -6.97 -5.21
C ILE A 63 -1.82 -7.75 -4.22
N PHE A 64 -2.19 -7.14 -3.08
CA PHE A 64 -3.12 -7.76 -2.13
C PHE A 64 -4.48 -8.06 -2.76
N SER A 65 -5.03 -7.10 -3.49
CA SER A 65 -6.29 -7.29 -4.22
C SER A 65 -6.18 -8.42 -5.24
N HIS A 66 -5.07 -8.50 -5.98
CA HIS A 66 -4.84 -9.59 -6.93
C HIS A 66 -4.80 -10.96 -6.23
N ALA A 67 -4.07 -11.06 -5.11
CA ALA A 67 -4.03 -12.29 -4.32
C ALA A 67 -5.41 -12.66 -3.77
N TYR A 68 -6.21 -11.68 -3.33
CA TYR A 68 -7.55 -11.90 -2.80
C TYR A 68 -8.53 -12.43 -3.87
N PHE A 69 -8.55 -11.84 -5.07
CA PHE A 69 -9.50 -12.21 -6.13
C PHE A 69 -9.07 -13.42 -6.96
N HIS A 70 -7.77 -13.65 -7.13
CA HIS A 70 -7.25 -14.74 -7.98
C HIS A 70 -6.66 -15.93 -7.20
N HIS A 71 -6.23 -15.73 -5.95
CA HIS A 71 -5.53 -16.74 -5.14
C HIS A 71 -6.11 -16.85 -3.72
N ARG A 72 -7.45 -16.90 -3.62
CA ARG A 72 -8.19 -16.79 -2.36
C ARG A 72 -7.73 -17.76 -1.26
N GLN A 73 -7.54 -19.04 -1.57
CA GLN A 73 -7.11 -20.04 -0.58
C GLN A 73 -5.75 -19.71 0.05
N ILE A 74 -4.80 -19.24 -0.76
CA ILE A 74 -3.47 -18.87 -0.29
C ILE A 74 -3.57 -17.58 0.51
N PHE A 75 -4.32 -16.59 0.00
CA PHE A 75 -4.54 -15.33 0.70
C PHE A 75 -5.12 -15.56 2.10
N ASP A 76 -6.22 -16.31 2.22
CA ASP A 76 -6.90 -16.54 3.50
C ASP A 76 -6.00 -17.28 4.49
N LYS A 77 -5.22 -18.28 4.04
CA LYS A 77 -4.26 -18.98 4.89
C LYS A 77 -3.24 -18.01 5.49
N TYR A 78 -2.58 -17.21 4.66
CA TYR A 78 -1.56 -16.26 5.13
C TYR A 78 -2.15 -15.11 5.93
N GLU A 79 -3.34 -14.63 5.57
CA GLU A 79 -3.98 -13.52 6.28
C GLU A 79 -4.42 -13.95 7.67
N ASN A 80 -4.94 -15.17 7.84
CA ASN A 80 -5.30 -15.71 9.16
C ASN A 80 -4.08 -15.92 10.07
N GLU A 81 -2.89 -16.15 9.50
CA GLU A 81 -1.65 -16.33 10.27
C GLU A 81 -0.96 -14.99 10.59
N THR A 82 -0.98 -14.03 9.67
CA THR A 82 -0.10 -12.83 9.74
C THR A 82 -0.84 -11.49 9.86
N PHE A 83 -2.13 -11.44 9.48
CA PHE A 83 -2.93 -10.23 9.39
C PHE A 83 -2.26 -9.10 8.59
N LEU A 84 -1.49 -9.46 7.55
CA LEU A 84 -0.65 -8.52 6.81
C LEU A 84 -1.47 -7.49 6.04
N CYS A 85 -2.48 -7.94 5.29
CA CYS A 85 -3.34 -7.06 4.51
C CYS A 85 -4.18 -6.14 5.43
N HIS A 86 -4.67 -6.68 6.56
CA HIS A 86 -5.38 -5.93 7.57
C HIS A 86 -4.53 -4.81 8.18
N ARG A 87 -3.32 -5.15 8.67
CA ARG A 87 -2.38 -4.17 9.24
C ARG A 87 -1.97 -3.12 8.21
N PHE A 88 -1.72 -3.53 6.98
CA PHE A 88 -1.40 -2.62 5.89
C PHE A 88 -2.55 -1.65 5.60
N THR A 89 -3.79 -2.14 5.61
CA THR A 89 -4.98 -1.31 5.36
C THR A 89 -5.22 -0.30 6.47
N ARG A 90 -5.07 -0.70 7.74
CA ARG A 90 -5.07 0.22 8.88
C ARG A 90 -3.99 1.29 8.74
N PHE A 91 -2.78 0.91 8.32
CA PHE A 91 -1.67 1.84 8.11
C PHE A 91 -1.98 2.89 7.03
N VAL A 92 -2.48 2.49 5.87
CA VAL A 92 -2.79 3.44 4.79
C VAL A 92 -3.97 4.35 5.12
N MET A 93 -4.94 3.88 5.91
CA MET A 93 -6.05 4.70 6.40
C MET A 93 -5.59 5.70 7.46
N LYS A 94 -4.80 5.26 8.45
CA LYS A 94 -4.31 6.11 9.55
C LYS A 94 -3.51 7.32 9.06
N TYR A 95 -2.72 7.14 8.00
CA TYR A 95 -1.92 8.21 7.42
C TYR A 95 -2.54 8.83 6.15
N ASN A 96 -3.80 8.52 5.85
CA ASN A 96 -4.54 9.00 4.67
C ASN A 96 -3.75 8.86 3.34
N LEU A 97 -2.99 7.76 3.19
CA LEU A 97 -2.14 7.51 2.02
C LEU A 97 -2.94 7.09 0.78
N MET A 98 -4.18 6.67 0.98
CA MET A 98 -5.16 6.35 -0.05
C MET A 98 -6.58 6.63 0.44
N SER A 99 -7.46 7.04 -0.48
CA SER A 99 -8.89 7.18 -0.19
C SER A 99 -9.57 5.81 -0.03
N LYS A 100 -10.57 5.74 0.87
CA LYS A 100 -11.38 4.54 1.13
C LYS A 100 -11.98 3.94 -0.14
N ASP A 101 -12.35 4.74 -1.13
CA ASP A 101 -12.93 4.28 -2.39
C ASP A 101 -11.99 3.38 -3.22
N ASN A 102 -10.69 3.39 -2.92
CA ASN A 102 -9.71 2.53 -3.58
C ASN A 102 -9.52 1.18 -2.86
N LEU A 103 -10.14 1.00 -1.69
CA LEU A 103 -10.10 -0.24 -0.93
C LEU A 103 -11.22 -1.17 -1.40
N ILE A 104 -10.86 -2.19 -2.17
CA ILE A 104 -11.80 -3.16 -2.74
C ILE A 104 -11.78 -4.51 -2.01
N VAL A 105 -10.77 -4.75 -1.18
CA VAL A 105 -10.71 -5.94 -0.34
C VAL A 105 -11.56 -5.66 0.91
N PRO A 106 -12.67 -6.39 1.14
CA PRO A 106 -13.52 -6.22 2.31
C PRO A 106 -12.78 -6.81 3.52
N ILE A 107 -11.91 -6.00 4.09
CA ILE A 107 -11.25 -6.29 5.35
C ILE A 107 -12.21 -5.77 6.40
N MET A 108 -12.73 -6.67 7.25
CA MET A 108 -13.66 -6.31 8.32
C MET A 108 -13.12 -5.07 9.04
N GLU A 109 -13.83 -3.95 8.92
CA GLU A 109 -13.60 -2.76 9.71
C GLU A 109 -13.86 -3.19 11.14
N ASP A 110 -12.79 -3.48 11.87
CA ASP A 110 -12.87 -3.61 13.32
C ASP A 110 -13.10 -2.18 13.82
N GLU A 111 -14.38 -1.88 14.07
CA GLU A 111 -14.96 -0.68 14.70
C GLU A 111 -13.88 0.21 15.32
N THR A 112 -13.33 1.11 14.50
CA THR A 112 -12.38 2.09 15.01
C THR A 112 -13.23 3.17 15.67
N ASN A 113 -13.49 2.99 16.97
CA ASN A 113 -14.13 3.97 17.82
C ASN A 113 -13.49 5.36 17.56
N PRO A 114 -14.23 6.38 17.08
CA PRO A 114 -13.67 7.67 16.67
C PRO A 114 -13.10 8.54 17.80
N ASN A 115 -12.93 8.04 19.02
CA ASN A 115 -12.72 8.85 20.22
C ASN A 115 -11.25 9.14 20.61
N GLU A 116 -10.30 9.02 19.68
CA GLU A 116 -8.89 9.38 19.97
C GLU A 116 -8.32 10.32 18.90
N ALA A 117 -9.01 11.43 18.66
CA ALA A 117 -8.44 12.61 18.03
C ALA A 117 -9.14 13.85 18.61
N GLU A 118 -8.68 14.32 19.77
CA GLU A 118 -8.69 15.73 20.20
C GLU A 118 -8.05 15.84 21.58
N GLY A 119 -6.81 16.32 21.59
CA GLY A 119 -6.01 16.57 22.78
C GLY A 119 -4.93 17.59 22.45
N GLU A 120 -5.32 18.70 21.85
CA GLU A 120 -4.51 19.91 21.71
C GLU A 120 -5.19 20.97 22.57
N ASN A 121 -4.46 21.57 23.51
CA ASN A 121 -4.64 22.93 24.01
C ASN A 121 -3.41 23.34 24.84
N ASP A 122 -2.73 24.37 24.36
CA ASP A 122 -1.74 25.19 25.04
C ASP A 122 -2.07 25.52 26.51
N ALA A 123 -1.03 25.57 27.33
CA ALA A 123 -0.93 26.41 28.52
C ALA A 123 0.48 27.00 28.62
#